data_AF-L9KQC7-F1
#
_entry.id   AF-L9KQC7-F1
#
_cell.length_a   1.000
_cell.length_b   1.000
_cell.length_c   1.000
_cell.angle_alpha   90.00
_cell.angle_beta   90.00
_cell.angle_gamma   90.00
#
_symmetry.space_group_name_H-M   'P 1'
#
loop_
_entity.id
_entity.type
_entity.pdbx_description
1 polymer ?
#
loop_
_entity_poly.entity_id
_entity_poly.type
_entity_poly.pdbx_seq_one_letter_code
_entity_poly.pdbx_strand_id
1 'polypeptide(L)'
;MRVRVTNRDIICQIAYARIEGDMIVCSVYAHKLPKHGVRVGLTNYAAAYCTGLLLAHGLLSRFGMDKIYEGQVEVTRDEYNVESIDRQPGAFTCYLDAGLARTTTGNKVLGTLKGAVDGGLSIPHSTKQFPDYDSESKEFNVEVHRKHIMGQNVADYMRYLMEEVEDADKKQFSQYIKNNVTPDMMEEMYKNTHTAIRENPV
;
A
#
# COMPACT_ATOMS: atom_id res chain seq x y z
N MET A 1 5.84 -12.75 2.31
CA MET A 1 5.58 -11.34 2.64
C MET A 1 4.82 -11.26 3.96
N ARG A 2 5.53 -10.97 5.05
CA ARG A 2 4.95 -10.74 6.37
C ARG A 2 4.51 -9.28 6.49
N VAL A 3 3.25 -9.06 6.85
CA VAL A 3 2.69 -7.71 7.06
C VAL A 3 2.20 -7.61 8.49
N ARG A 4 2.68 -6.59 9.22
CA ARG A 4 2.22 -6.29 10.58
C ARG A 4 1.86 -4.82 10.69
N VAL A 5 0.61 -4.54 11.02
CA VAL A 5 0.12 -3.19 11.29
C VAL A 5 0.13 -2.99 12.80
N THR A 6 0.91 -2.03 13.27
CA THR A 6 0.93 -1.60 14.67
C THR A 6 0.08 -0.34 14.86
N ASN A 7 -0.01 0.18 16.07
CA ASN A 7 -0.80 1.37 16.36
C ASN A 7 -0.32 2.63 15.61
N ARG A 8 0.98 2.73 15.28
CA ARG A 8 1.58 3.94 14.69
C ARG A 8 2.53 3.67 13.52
N ASP A 9 2.68 2.41 13.11
CA ASP A 9 3.58 2.04 12.01
C ASP A 9 3.08 0.78 11.28
N ILE A 10 3.51 0.61 10.03
CA ILE A 10 3.25 -0.58 9.21
C ILE A 10 4.59 -1.22 8.87
N ILE A 11 4.71 -2.52 9.11
CA ILE A 11 5.96 -3.27 8.95
C ILE A 11 5.79 -4.28 7.80
N CYS A 12 6.54 -4.03 6.74
CA CYS A 12 6.74 -4.80 5.51
C CYS A 12 7.94 -5.74 5.52
N GLN A 13 7.82 -7.06 5.49
CA GLN A 13 9.00 -7.94 5.41
C GLN A 13 8.87 -9.07 4.38
N ILE A 14 9.94 -9.35 3.66
CA ILE A 14 10.12 -10.61 2.91
C ILE A 14 11.08 -11.49 3.70
N ALA A 15 10.62 -12.67 4.06
CA ALA A 15 11.36 -13.63 4.86
C ALA A 15 11.16 -15.05 4.34
N TYR A 16 12.12 -15.91 4.60
CA TYR A 16 12.00 -17.36 4.41
C TYR A 16 12.62 -18.09 5.60
N ALA A 17 12.09 -19.27 5.92
CA ALA A 17 12.50 -20.02 7.10
C ALA A 17 13.81 -20.78 6.88
N ARG A 18 14.66 -20.82 7.91
CA ARG A 18 15.77 -21.78 8.07
C ARG A 18 15.70 -22.39 9.47
N ILE A 19 16.43 -23.48 9.71
CA ILE A 19 16.46 -24.17 11.02
C ILE A 19 16.93 -23.23 12.14
N GLU A 20 17.88 -22.36 11.86
CA GLU A 20 18.44 -21.39 12.81
C GLU A 20 17.49 -20.20 13.07
N GLY A 21 16.46 -20.02 12.24
CA GLY A 21 15.52 -18.90 12.29
C GLY A 21 15.15 -18.35 10.91
N ASP A 22 14.22 -17.40 10.91
CA ASP A 22 13.78 -16.73 9.68
C ASP A 22 14.84 -15.76 9.16
N MET A 23 15.16 -15.87 7.88
CA MET A 23 16.07 -14.96 7.18
C MET A 23 15.28 -13.85 6.52
N ILE A 24 15.50 -12.61 6.97
CA ILE A 24 14.88 -11.42 6.37
C ILE A 24 15.66 -11.02 5.11
N VAL A 25 14.98 -11.05 3.96
CA VAL A 25 15.53 -10.64 2.66
C VAL A 25 15.39 -9.14 2.44
N CYS A 26 14.25 -8.56 2.78
CA CYS A 26 13.98 -7.13 2.64
C CYS A 26 13.00 -6.68 3.73
N SER A 27 13.17 -5.45 4.22
CA SER A 27 12.28 -4.86 5.22
C SER A 27 12.01 -3.39 4.94
N VAL A 28 10.74 -3.00 5.00
CA VAL A 28 10.26 -1.64 4.80
C VAL A 28 9.30 -1.28 5.93
N TYR A 29 9.27 0.01 6.27
CA TYR A 29 8.46 0.54 7.36
C TYR A 29 7.74 1.80 6.90
N ALA A 30 6.52 2.04 7.40
CA ALA A 30 5.78 3.25 7.04
C ALA A 30 6.46 4.52 7.56
N HIS A 31 7.22 4.47 8.67
CA HIS A 31 8.02 5.60 9.12
C HIS A 31 9.13 6.05 8.15
N LYS A 32 9.41 5.29 7.08
CA LYS A 32 10.28 5.73 5.98
C LYS A 32 9.54 6.52 4.89
N LEU A 33 8.22 6.40 4.79
CA LEU A 33 7.40 7.12 3.80
C LEU A 33 7.55 8.66 3.82
N PRO A 34 7.84 9.32 4.97
CA PRO A 34 8.12 10.75 4.97
C PRO A 34 9.26 11.18 4.04
N LYS A 35 10.22 10.28 3.73
CA LYS A 35 11.28 10.54 2.75
C LYS A 35 10.76 10.67 1.32
N HIS A 36 9.62 10.07 1.03
CA HIS A 36 8.99 10.04 -0.30
C HIS A 36 7.77 10.97 -0.42
N GLY A 37 7.42 11.72 0.64
CA GLY A 37 6.38 12.76 0.59
C GLY A 37 5.27 12.63 1.64
N VAL A 38 5.00 11.42 2.16
CA VAL A 38 3.91 11.21 3.14
C VAL A 38 4.39 11.48 4.55
N ARG A 39 4.19 12.71 5.04
CA ARG A 39 4.65 13.13 6.38
C ARG A 39 3.75 12.67 7.53
N VAL A 40 2.45 12.48 7.28
CA VAL A 40 1.44 12.12 8.28
C VAL A 40 0.49 11.05 7.74
N GLY A 41 -0.26 10.39 8.62
CA GLY A 41 -1.22 9.35 8.19
C GLY A 41 -0.59 8.00 7.88
N LEU A 42 0.54 7.66 8.51
CA LEU A 42 1.37 6.49 8.17
C LEU A 42 0.70 5.12 8.39
N THR A 43 -0.49 5.06 8.98
CA THR A 43 -1.20 3.82 9.30
C THR A 43 -2.56 3.70 8.61
N ASN A 44 -2.87 4.55 7.63
CA ASN A 44 -4.09 4.43 6.82
C ASN A 44 -3.91 3.41 5.67
N TYR A 45 -4.96 3.21 4.87
CA TYR A 45 -4.92 2.26 3.75
C TYR A 45 -3.95 2.67 2.64
N ALA A 46 -3.92 3.97 2.29
CA ALA A 46 -3.01 4.53 1.29
C ALA A 46 -1.53 4.38 1.66
N ALA A 47 -1.18 4.62 2.93
CA ALA A 47 0.16 4.39 3.45
C ALA A 47 0.53 2.90 3.47
N ALA A 48 -0.44 2.01 3.73
CA ALA A 48 -0.24 0.56 3.62
C ALA A 48 0.11 0.17 2.17
N TYR A 49 -0.63 0.70 1.19
CA TYR A 49 -0.34 0.54 -0.24
C TYR A 49 1.06 1.04 -0.59
N CYS A 50 1.41 2.28 -0.21
CA CYS A 50 2.74 2.84 -0.44
C CYS A 50 3.86 1.98 0.18
N THR A 51 3.64 1.44 1.38
CA THR A 51 4.63 0.58 2.07
C THR A 51 4.84 -0.73 1.31
N GLY A 52 3.76 -1.31 0.77
CA GLY A 52 3.83 -2.50 -0.09
C GLY A 52 4.57 -2.22 -1.40
N LEU A 53 4.28 -1.10 -2.04
CA LEU A 53 4.94 -0.65 -3.27
C LEU A 53 6.44 -0.44 -3.05
N LEU A 54 6.81 0.22 -1.95
CA LEU A 54 8.20 0.45 -1.56
C LEU A 54 8.94 -0.87 -1.27
N LEU A 55 8.27 -1.86 -0.66
CA LEU A 55 8.83 -3.19 -0.45
C LEU A 55 9.12 -3.91 -1.77
N ALA A 56 8.19 -3.86 -2.73
CA ALA A 56 8.34 -4.49 -4.03
C ALA A 56 9.51 -3.91 -4.82
N HIS A 57 9.55 -2.58 -5.01
CA HIS A 57 10.66 -1.94 -5.73
C HIS A 57 12.00 -2.10 -5.00
N GLY A 58 12.02 -2.03 -3.66
CA GLY A 58 13.25 -2.26 -2.89
C GLY A 58 13.78 -3.69 -3.03
N LEU A 59 12.89 -4.68 -3.14
CA LEU A 59 13.24 -6.07 -3.37
C LEU A 59 13.75 -6.30 -4.81
N LEU A 60 13.02 -5.80 -5.80
CA LEU A 60 13.36 -5.98 -7.22
C LEU A 60 14.67 -5.26 -7.57
N SER A 61 14.89 -4.05 -7.04
CA SER A 61 16.15 -3.31 -7.20
C SER A 61 17.33 -4.08 -6.60
N ARG A 62 17.16 -4.68 -5.41
CA ARG A 62 18.18 -5.53 -4.77
C ARG A 62 18.55 -6.76 -5.61
N PHE A 63 17.61 -7.30 -6.39
CA PHE A 63 17.83 -8.44 -7.28
C PHE A 63 18.12 -8.05 -8.73
N GLY A 64 18.15 -6.77 -9.07
CA GLY A 64 18.39 -6.28 -10.45
C GLY A 64 17.28 -6.63 -11.44
N MET A 65 16.04 -6.75 -10.98
CA MET A 65 14.86 -7.10 -11.79
C MET A 65 13.85 -5.95 -11.91
N ASP A 66 14.19 -4.77 -11.39
CA ASP A 66 13.38 -3.56 -11.37
C ASP A 66 12.94 -3.09 -12.77
N LYS A 67 13.83 -3.20 -13.76
CA LYS A 67 13.54 -2.84 -15.17
C LYS A 67 12.73 -3.89 -15.93
N ILE A 68 12.67 -5.11 -15.41
CA ILE A 68 11.97 -6.24 -16.07
C ILE A 68 10.53 -6.26 -15.59
N TYR A 69 10.33 -6.07 -14.29
CA TYR A 69 9.04 -6.15 -13.63
C TYR A 69 8.68 -4.81 -12.99
N GLU A 70 8.38 -3.81 -13.83
CA GLU A 70 8.01 -2.46 -13.37
C GLU A 70 6.65 -2.40 -12.66
N GLY A 71 5.82 -3.44 -12.85
CA GLY A 71 4.49 -3.52 -12.27
C GLY A 71 3.48 -2.63 -13.02
N GLN A 72 2.48 -2.15 -12.30
CA GLN A 72 1.40 -1.34 -12.86
C GLN A 72 1.61 0.15 -12.56
N VAL A 73 1.91 0.96 -13.59
CA VAL A 73 2.24 2.38 -13.40
C VAL A 73 1.06 3.19 -12.86
N GLU A 74 -0.13 2.99 -13.43
CA GLU A 74 -1.36 3.67 -13.01
C GLU A 74 -2.31 2.71 -12.30
N VAL A 75 -2.88 3.12 -11.17
CA VAL A 75 -3.85 2.35 -10.41
C VAL A 75 -5.22 2.36 -11.11
N THR A 76 -5.36 1.58 -12.19
CA THR A 76 -6.52 1.64 -13.11
C THR A 76 -7.17 0.29 -13.40
N ARG A 77 -6.59 -0.84 -12.99
CA ARG A 77 -7.10 -2.19 -13.33
C ARG A 77 -7.61 -2.93 -12.09
N ASP A 78 -8.71 -3.68 -12.27
CA ASP A 78 -9.35 -4.57 -11.29
C ASP A 78 -8.36 -5.52 -10.63
N GLU A 79 -7.79 -6.42 -11.43
CA GLU A 79 -6.89 -7.48 -10.98
C GLU A 79 -5.63 -7.45 -11.83
N TYR A 80 -4.49 -7.33 -11.17
CA TYR A 80 -3.18 -7.34 -11.81
C TYR A 80 -2.37 -8.46 -11.18
N ASN A 81 -1.85 -9.35 -12.01
CA ASN A 81 -0.90 -10.38 -11.60
C ASN A 81 0.25 -10.34 -12.61
N VAL A 82 1.47 -10.17 -12.10
CA VAL A 82 2.65 -10.19 -12.95
C VAL A 82 2.92 -11.62 -13.41
N GLU A 83 3.14 -11.79 -14.71
CA GLU A 83 3.54 -13.06 -15.32
C GLU A 83 5.04 -13.06 -15.60
N SER A 84 5.65 -14.25 -15.61
CA SER A 84 7.06 -14.38 -15.97
C SER A 84 7.25 -14.16 -17.47
N ILE A 85 8.35 -13.51 -17.85
CA ILE A 85 8.65 -13.21 -19.25
C ILE A 85 9.62 -14.27 -19.76
N ASP A 86 9.32 -14.84 -20.92
CA ASP A 86 10.20 -15.83 -21.54
C ASP A 86 11.62 -15.27 -21.74
N ARG A 87 12.63 -16.07 -21.38
CA ARG A 87 14.06 -15.74 -21.48
C ARG A 87 14.55 -14.61 -20.55
N GLN A 88 13.75 -14.19 -19.58
CA GLN A 88 14.16 -13.35 -18.45
C GLN A 88 14.11 -14.15 -17.14
N PRO A 89 14.76 -13.67 -16.05
CA PRO A 89 14.51 -14.21 -14.72
C PRO A 89 13.01 -14.18 -14.40
N GLY A 90 12.47 -15.24 -13.81
CA GLY A 90 11.05 -15.30 -13.48
C GLY A 90 10.64 -14.25 -12.44
N ALA A 91 9.35 -13.89 -12.44
CA ALA A 91 8.80 -12.95 -11.48
C ALA A 91 9.00 -13.45 -10.04
N PHE A 92 9.29 -12.55 -9.11
CA PHE A 92 9.52 -12.94 -7.72
C PHE A 92 8.21 -13.39 -7.07
N THR A 93 8.06 -14.69 -6.87
CA THR A 93 6.89 -15.28 -6.23
C THR A 93 6.99 -15.22 -4.71
N CYS A 94 5.96 -14.69 -4.04
CA CYS A 94 5.86 -14.79 -2.60
C CYS A 94 4.42 -14.88 -2.10
N TYR A 95 4.24 -15.24 -0.84
CA TYR A 95 2.93 -15.43 -0.22
C TYR A 95 2.67 -14.43 0.90
N LEU A 96 1.43 -14.00 1.07
CA LEU A 96 1.04 -13.10 2.15
C LEU A 96 0.95 -13.85 3.49
N ASP A 97 1.59 -13.31 4.52
CA ASP A 97 1.42 -13.68 5.92
C ASP A 97 0.80 -12.49 6.68
N ALA A 98 -0.50 -12.58 6.95
CA ALA A 98 -1.28 -11.61 7.72
C ALA A 98 -1.10 -11.76 9.25
N GLY A 99 -0.46 -12.83 9.71
CA GLY A 99 -0.34 -13.17 11.12
C GLY A 99 -1.68 -13.45 11.77
N LEU A 100 -1.93 -12.80 12.91
CA LEU A 100 -3.18 -12.93 13.66
C LEU A 100 -4.26 -11.93 13.23
N ALA A 101 -3.98 -11.10 12.22
CA ALA A 101 -4.97 -10.14 11.74
C ALA A 101 -6.12 -10.87 11.05
N ARG A 102 -7.36 -10.58 11.46
CA ARG A 102 -8.55 -11.09 10.75
C ARG A 102 -8.64 -10.44 9.37
N THR A 103 -8.57 -11.25 8.32
CA THR A 103 -8.62 -10.80 6.91
C THR A 103 -10.07 -10.58 6.46
N THR A 104 -10.70 -9.51 6.96
CA THR A 104 -11.99 -9.03 6.46
C THR A 104 -11.80 -8.12 5.25
N THR A 105 -12.87 -7.94 4.47
CA THR A 105 -12.91 -7.00 3.34
C THR A 105 -12.45 -5.60 3.79
N GLY A 106 -11.56 -4.99 3.00
CA GLY A 106 -11.02 -3.64 3.26
C GLY A 106 -9.90 -3.56 4.32
N ASN A 107 -9.38 -4.69 4.81
CA ASN A 107 -8.27 -4.68 5.76
C ASN A 107 -7.00 -4.07 5.14
N LYS A 108 -6.30 -3.20 5.89
CA LYS A 108 -5.04 -2.54 5.49
C LYS A 108 -3.91 -3.51 5.13
N VAL A 109 -3.90 -4.71 5.69
CA VAL A 109 -2.97 -5.78 5.28
C VAL A 109 -3.09 -6.05 3.77
N LEU A 110 -4.31 -5.98 3.24
CA LEU A 110 -4.61 -6.18 1.82
C LEU A 110 -4.27 -4.95 0.97
N GLY A 111 -4.33 -3.74 1.54
CA GLY A 111 -3.77 -2.56 0.90
C GLY A 111 -2.26 -2.72 0.65
N THR A 112 -1.55 -3.27 1.62
CA THR A 112 -0.12 -3.60 1.48
C THR A 112 0.13 -4.66 0.42
N LEU A 113 -0.68 -5.73 0.41
CA LEU A 113 -0.65 -6.76 -0.63
C LEU A 113 -0.81 -6.14 -2.02
N LYS A 114 -1.83 -5.30 -2.22
CA LYS A 114 -2.09 -4.65 -3.50
C LYS A 114 -0.92 -3.78 -3.95
N GLY A 115 -0.31 -3.01 -3.04
CA GLY A 115 0.88 -2.22 -3.35
C GLY A 115 2.07 -3.07 -3.78
N ALA A 116 2.27 -4.23 -3.15
CA ALA A 116 3.35 -5.15 -3.51
C ALA A 116 3.11 -5.84 -4.87
N VAL A 117 1.87 -6.20 -5.16
CA VAL A 117 1.43 -6.75 -6.45
C VAL A 117 1.61 -5.73 -7.57
N ASP A 118 1.11 -4.51 -7.38
CA ASP A 118 1.24 -3.42 -8.35
C ASP A 118 2.70 -2.97 -8.53
N GLY A 119 3.57 -3.27 -7.55
CA GLY A 119 5.02 -3.06 -7.66
C GLY A 119 5.78 -4.18 -8.36
N GLY A 120 5.10 -5.19 -8.92
CA GLY A 120 5.73 -6.23 -9.74
C GLY A 120 6.10 -7.53 -9.01
N LEU A 121 5.58 -7.78 -7.81
CA LEU A 121 5.71 -9.11 -7.17
C LEU A 121 4.57 -10.04 -7.58
N SER A 122 4.89 -11.31 -7.80
CA SER A 122 3.89 -12.35 -8.07
C SER A 122 3.36 -12.87 -6.73
N ILE A 123 2.19 -12.38 -6.31
CA ILE A 123 1.52 -12.81 -5.08
C ILE A 123 0.13 -13.33 -5.45
N PRO A 124 -0.17 -14.62 -5.28
CA PRO A 124 -1.49 -15.14 -5.58
C PRO A 124 -2.52 -14.55 -4.62
N HIS A 125 -3.56 -13.94 -5.18
CA HIS A 125 -4.61 -13.28 -4.41
C HIS A 125 -5.96 -13.34 -5.16
N SER A 126 -7.01 -12.82 -4.53
CA SER A 126 -8.33 -12.63 -5.13
C SER A 126 -8.84 -11.24 -4.76
N THR A 127 -9.64 -10.64 -5.64
CA THR A 127 -10.21 -9.30 -5.42
C THR A 127 -11.30 -9.24 -4.33
N LYS A 128 -11.80 -10.39 -3.88
CA LYS A 128 -12.94 -10.49 -2.93
C LYS A 128 -12.73 -9.82 -1.56
N GLN A 129 -11.49 -9.60 -1.16
CA GLN A 129 -11.19 -8.99 0.14
C GLN A 129 -10.72 -7.54 0.02
N PHE A 130 -10.62 -6.98 -1.18
CA PHE A 130 -10.33 -5.55 -1.35
C PHE A 130 -11.53 -4.69 -0.95
N PRO A 131 -11.30 -3.40 -0.59
CA PRO A 131 -12.38 -2.46 -0.31
C PRO A 131 -13.47 -2.50 -1.37
N ASP A 132 -14.72 -2.43 -0.93
CA ASP A 132 -15.92 -2.33 -1.78
C ASP A 132 -16.15 -3.52 -2.71
N TYR A 133 -15.67 -4.70 -2.33
CA TYR A 133 -16.24 -5.96 -2.82
C TYR A 133 -17.61 -6.19 -2.18
N ASP A 134 -18.65 -6.25 -3.00
CA ASP A 134 -19.99 -6.59 -2.54
C ASP A 134 -20.20 -8.11 -2.58
N SER A 135 -20.45 -8.70 -1.41
CA SER A 135 -20.69 -10.13 -1.29
C SER A 135 -22.01 -10.60 -1.89
N GLU A 136 -23.00 -9.70 -2.03
CA GLU A 136 -24.32 -10.02 -2.57
C GLU A 136 -24.29 -10.04 -4.10
N SER A 137 -23.87 -8.96 -4.72
CA SER A 137 -23.71 -8.89 -6.19
C SER A 137 -22.48 -9.66 -6.70
N LYS A 138 -21.51 -9.96 -5.82
CA LYS A 138 -20.19 -10.53 -6.17
C LYS A 138 -19.37 -9.62 -7.09
N GLU A 139 -19.70 -8.33 -7.12
CA GLU A 139 -19.03 -7.33 -7.93
C GLU A 139 -17.95 -6.62 -7.13
N PHE A 140 -16.88 -6.25 -7.83
CA PHE A 140 -15.77 -5.49 -7.27
C PHE A 140 -15.73 -4.13 -7.97
N ASN A 141 -15.74 -3.05 -7.19
CA ASN A 141 -15.72 -1.71 -7.75
C ASN A 141 -14.31 -1.08 -7.68
N VAL A 142 -13.63 -1.08 -8.83
CA VAL A 142 -12.28 -0.48 -8.99
C VAL A 142 -12.22 0.97 -8.56
N GLU A 143 -13.24 1.75 -8.88
CA GLU A 143 -13.22 3.18 -8.62
C GLU A 143 -13.16 3.46 -7.12
N VAL A 144 -13.91 2.70 -6.32
CA VAL A 144 -13.91 2.89 -4.87
C VAL A 144 -12.63 2.34 -4.23
N HIS A 145 -12.09 1.22 -4.73
CA HIS A 145 -10.77 0.76 -4.29
C HIS A 145 -9.66 1.77 -4.63
N ARG A 146 -9.71 2.38 -5.83
CA ARG A 146 -8.80 3.45 -6.24
C ARG A 146 -8.92 4.67 -5.31
N LYS A 147 -10.14 5.07 -4.93
CA LYS A 147 -10.36 6.15 -3.95
C LYS A 147 -9.70 5.84 -2.60
N HIS A 148 -9.78 4.60 -2.13
CA HIS A 148 -9.09 4.16 -0.92
C HIS A 148 -7.56 4.17 -1.04
N ILE A 149 -7.02 3.76 -2.19
CA ILE A 149 -5.58 3.81 -2.47
C ILE A 149 -5.07 5.26 -2.47
N MET A 150 -5.85 6.20 -3.02
CA MET A 150 -5.52 7.62 -3.06
C MET A 150 -5.92 8.39 -1.79
N GLY A 151 -6.45 7.70 -0.77
CA GLY A 151 -6.83 8.31 0.51
C GLY A 151 -8.04 9.26 0.44
N GLN A 152 -8.84 9.22 -0.62
CA GLN A 152 -9.99 10.11 -0.78
C GLN A 152 -11.03 9.93 0.33
N ASN A 153 -11.22 8.71 0.84
CA ASN A 153 -12.12 8.48 1.98
C ASN A 153 -11.70 9.26 3.26
N VAL A 154 -10.39 9.43 3.49
CA VAL A 154 -9.88 10.25 4.59
C VAL A 154 -10.09 11.73 4.27
N ALA A 155 -9.86 12.15 3.02
CA ALA A 155 -10.11 13.52 2.58
C ALA A 155 -11.59 13.91 2.69
N ASP A 156 -12.51 13.04 2.29
CA ASP A 156 -13.95 13.26 2.40
C ASP A 156 -14.39 13.35 3.87
N TYR A 157 -13.82 12.51 4.74
CA TYR A 157 -14.07 12.62 6.18
C TYR A 157 -13.50 13.92 6.78
N MET A 158 -12.34 14.40 6.29
CA MET A 158 -11.84 15.71 6.67
C MET A 158 -12.79 16.84 6.25
N ARG A 159 -13.30 16.81 5.01
CA ARG A 159 -14.27 17.81 4.52
C ARG A 159 -15.55 17.80 5.35
N TYR A 160 -16.10 16.61 5.60
CA TYR A 160 -17.29 16.44 6.44
C TYR A 160 -17.10 17.06 7.83
N LEU A 161 -15.97 16.79 8.50
CA LEU A 161 -15.71 17.38 9.83
C LEU A 161 -15.52 18.91 9.79
N MET A 162 -14.95 19.45 8.72
CA MET A 162 -14.76 20.90 8.58
C MET A 162 -16.10 21.64 8.38
N GLU A 163 -17.09 21.00 7.76
CA GLU A 163 -18.40 21.59 7.49
C GLU A 163 -19.39 21.42 8.66
N GLU A 164 -19.39 20.25 9.29
CA GLU A 164 -20.48 19.85 10.20
C GLU A 164 -20.19 20.09 11.68
N VAL A 165 -18.92 20.08 12.11
CA VAL A 165 -18.56 20.11 13.53
C VAL A 165 -17.40 21.05 13.81
N GLU A 166 -17.72 22.19 14.42
CA GLU A 166 -16.72 23.17 14.87
C GLU A 166 -15.69 22.53 15.83
N ASP A 167 -14.41 22.82 15.61
CA ASP A 167 -13.23 22.34 16.37
C ASP A 167 -12.95 20.82 16.38
N ALA A 168 -13.80 19.97 15.79
CA ALA A 168 -13.55 18.53 15.71
C ALA A 168 -12.41 18.18 14.74
N ASP A 169 -12.28 18.94 13.65
CA ASP A 169 -11.21 18.85 12.68
C ASP A 169 -9.84 19.07 13.34
N LYS A 170 -9.72 20.10 14.19
CA LYS A 170 -8.48 20.42 14.92
C LYS A 170 -8.11 19.30 15.88
N LYS A 171 -9.09 18.67 16.53
CA LYS A 171 -8.84 17.54 17.45
C LYS A 171 -8.38 16.30 16.71
N GLN A 172 -9.09 15.90 15.65
CA GLN A 172 -8.83 14.66 14.93
C GLN A 172 -7.62 14.77 13.98
N PHE A 173 -7.48 15.90 13.29
CA PHE A 173 -6.51 16.14 12.22
C PHE A 173 -5.43 17.18 12.57
N SER A 174 -5.19 17.45 13.86
CA SER A 174 -4.15 18.37 14.36
C SER A 174 -2.80 18.23 13.64
N GLN A 175 -2.33 17.01 13.42
CA GLN A 175 -1.04 16.75 12.75
C GLN A 175 -1.09 17.04 11.24
N TYR A 176 -2.24 16.87 10.59
CA TYR A 176 -2.41 17.25 9.19
C TYR A 176 -2.35 18.76 9.04
N ILE A 177 -3.05 19.50 9.90
CA ILE A 177 -3.02 20.97 9.94
C ILE A 177 -1.59 21.46 10.19
N LYS A 178 -0.87 20.86 11.16
CA LYS A 178 0.54 21.21 11.45
C LYS A 178 1.48 21.01 10.25
N ASN A 179 1.18 20.06 9.38
CA ASN A 179 1.99 19.74 8.20
C ASN A 179 1.43 20.36 6.91
N ASN A 180 0.42 21.23 6.99
CA ASN A 180 -0.24 21.88 5.86
C ASN A 180 -0.80 20.88 4.83
N VAL A 181 -1.35 19.75 5.29
CA VAL A 181 -2.01 18.76 4.42
C VAL A 181 -3.51 19.04 4.39
N THR A 182 -4.00 19.49 3.24
CA THR A 182 -5.44 19.72 2.99
C THR A 182 -6.08 18.50 2.33
N PRO A 183 -7.42 18.37 2.39
CA PRO A 183 -8.14 17.27 1.73
C PRO A 183 -7.87 17.19 0.22
N ASP A 184 -7.85 18.34 -0.45
CA ASP A 184 -7.71 18.41 -1.92
C ASP A 184 -6.31 18.00 -2.40
N MET A 185 -5.28 18.26 -1.59
CA MET A 185 -3.89 17.90 -1.91
C MET A 185 -3.59 16.41 -1.67
N MET A 186 -4.49 15.65 -1.05
CA MET A 186 -4.18 14.29 -0.59
C MET A 186 -3.94 13.31 -1.74
N GLU A 187 -4.74 13.38 -2.82
CA GLU A 187 -4.55 12.52 -3.98
C GLU A 187 -3.22 12.82 -4.69
N GLU A 188 -2.88 14.09 -4.87
CA GLU A 188 -1.62 14.51 -5.49
C GLU A 188 -0.41 14.08 -4.64
N MET A 189 -0.50 14.22 -3.32
CA MET A 189 0.54 13.76 -2.39
C MET A 189 0.86 12.26 -2.58
N TYR A 190 -0.15 11.39 -2.65
CA TYR A 190 0.07 9.96 -2.87
C TYR A 190 0.56 9.64 -4.28
N LYS A 191 0.06 10.32 -5.32
CA LYS A 191 0.60 10.18 -6.68
C LYS A 191 2.10 10.51 -6.74
N ASN A 192 2.49 11.64 -6.17
CA ASN A 192 3.89 12.06 -6.11
C ASN A 192 4.73 11.07 -5.30
N THR A 193 4.16 10.52 -4.22
CA THR A 193 4.82 9.48 -3.42
C THR A 193 5.04 8.19 -4.22
N HIS A 194 4.05 7.74 -4.99
CA HIS A 194 4.19 6.54 -5.82
C HIS A 194 5.31 6.72 -6.86
N THR A 195 5.38 7.89 -7.49
CA THR A 195 6.48 8.24 -8.42
C THR A 195 7.83 8.25 -7.71
N ALA A 196 7.93 8.93 -6.56
CA ALA A 196 9.17 9.01 -5.79
C ALA A 196 9.67 7.64 -5.29
N ILE A 197 8.76 6.73 -4.94
CA ILE A 197 9.10 5.35 -4.54
C ILE A 197 9.71 4.57 -5.72
N ARG A 198 9.18 4.77 -6.94
CA ARG A 198 9.69 4.10 -8.14
C ARG A 198 11.06 4.61 -8.57
N GLU A 199 11.26 5.92 -8.46
CA GLU A 199 12.54 6.55 -8.80
C GLU A 199 13.65 6.18 -7.82
N ASN A 200 13.34 6.15 -6.51
CA ASN A 200 14.30 5.77 -5.49
C ASN A 200 13.67 4.91 -4.39
N PRO A 201 13.75 3.58 -4.50
CA PRO A 201 13.22 2.67 -3.47
C PRO A 201 14.16 2.44 -2.27
N VAL A 202 15.34 3.08 -2.22
CA VAL A 202 16.41 2.84 -1.23
C VAL A 202 16.52 3.96 -0.20
#